data_AF-A0A3D3UHG6-F1
#
_entry.id   AF-A0A3D3UHG6-F1
#
_cell.length_a   1.000
_cell.length_b   1.000
_cell.length_c   1.000
_cell.angle_alpha   90.00
_cell.angle_beta   90.00
_cell.angle_gamma   90.00
#
_symmetry.space_group_name_H-M   'P 1'
#
loop_
_entity.id
_entity.type
_entity.pdbx_description
1 polymer ?
#
loop_
_entity_poly.entity_id
_entity_poly.type
_entity_poly.pdbx_seq_one_letter_code
_entity_poly.pdbx_strand_id
1 'polypeptide(L)'
;MATGKIHYEIHIKPAKGKWKMAGVMQSRDAAIRHARELSGGGVAVQVTKETHQPNEGNYLSVCIFREGMTNNWSRDPNAGKVDLVEALPCFQPGDLYSFESRQTIARLLRDSLARWRITPLELLHHPGHLERLESTGTVLQAAVQKVAIAQSQAGEGSVAERVKTLHKLISDAMKIVFVDHGKNKLPTFDENDFTALTEKLDGHPRSEYLLNAAIAHELEQCESWDRKLSTVLQWITELPASETAKRQALTSIDGFVAEIMSASSAVKDILGQQESLGDAITLLVRLFSGQLADGNNLGAGVLALNRYLA
;
A
#
# COMPACT_ATOMS: atom_id res chain seq x y z
N MET A 1 -26.07 -17.75 -9.66
CA MET A 1 -24.69 -17.57 -9.14
C MET A 1 -23.89 -18.80 -9.55
N ALA A 2 -23.02 -18.70 -10.54
CA ALA A 2 -22.18 -19.82 -10.96
C ALA A 2 -21.00 -19.93 -9.98
N THR A 3 -21.04 -20.88 -9.07
CA THR A 3 -19.88 -21.27 -8.26
C THR A 3 -18.78 -21.73 -9.20
N GLY A 4 -17.71 -20.95 -9.32
CA GLY A 4 -16.51 -21.35 -10.07
C GLY A 4 -16.01 -22.70 -9.55
N LYS A 5 -15.63 -23.60 -10.45
CA LYS A 5 -15.03 -24.89 -10.05
C LYS A 5 -13.72 -24.59 -9.32
N ILE A 6 -13.62 -25.04 -8.07
CA ILE A 6 -12.43 -24.90 -7.23
C ILE A 6 -11.80 -26.28 -7.08
N HIS A 7 -10.49 -26.37 -7.33
CA HIS A 7 -9.71 -27.54 -6.99
C HIS A 7 -8.36 -27.13 -6.38
N TYR A 8 -7.66 -28.06 -5.76
CA TYR A 8 -6.41 -27.84 -5.07
C TYR A 8 -5.32 -28.70 -5.69
N GLU A 9 -4.25 -28.10 -6.18
CA GLU A 9 -3.14 -28.81 -6.81
C GLU A 9 -1.97 -28.91 -5.83
N ILE A 10 -1.42 -30.11 -5.70
CA ILE A 10 -0.29 -30.41 -4.83
C ILE A 10 0.93 -30.53 -5.72
N HIS A 11 1.99 -29.81 -5.37
CA HIS A 11 3.24 -29.76 -6.09
C HIS A 11 4.37 -30.20 -5.17
N ILE A 12 5.30 -31.01 -5.71
CA ILE A 12 6.50 -31.48 -5.01
C ILE A 12 7.75 -31.02 -5.75
N LYS A 13 8.82 -30.77 -4.99
CA LYS A 13 10.14 -30.44 -5.51
C LYS A 13 11.21 -31.21 -4.73
N PRO A 14 11.89 -32.18 -5.36
CA PRO A 14 13.07 -32.81 -4.77
C PRO A 14 14.22 -31.81 -4.60
N ALA A 15 15.14 -32.07 -3.65
CA ALA A 15 16.30 -31.23 -3.35
C ALA A 15 17.12 -30.82 -4.59
N LYS A 16 17.24 -31.70 -5.58
CA LYS A 16 17.85 -31.43 -6.88
C LYS A 16 16.85 -31.69 -8.02
N GLY A 17 15.75 -30.95 -8.06
CA GLY A 17 14.71 -31.11 -9.07
C GLY A 17 13.89 -29.85 -9.35
N LYS A 18 13.04 -29.94 -10.37
CA LYS A 18 12.00 -28.92 -10.66
C LYS A 18 10.69 -29.30 -9.97
N TRP A 19 9.82 -28.30 -9.79
CA TRP A 19 8.46 -28.54 -9.34
C TRP A 19 7.72 -29.48 -10.29
N LYS A 20 6.99 -30.43 -9.72
CA LYS A 20 6.10 -31.34 -10.43
C LYS A 20 4.78 -31.44 -9.68
N MET A 21 3.68 -31.47 -10.42
CA MET A 21 2.37 -31.75 -9.83
C MET A 21 2.35 -33.20 -9.33
N ALA A 22 2.05 -33.38 -8.05
CA ALA A 22 1.90 -34.66 -7.39
C ALA A 22 0.44 -35.14 -7.36
N GLY A 23 -0.53 -34.21 -7.37
CA GLY A 23 -1.94 -34.58 -7.40
C GLY A 23 -2.89 -33.39 -7.37
N VAL A 24 -4.17 -33.67 -7.55
CA VAL A 24 -5.26 -32.68 -7.51
C VAL A 24 -6.36 -33.20 -6.59
N MET A 25 -6.90 -32.33 -5.73
CA MET A 25 -7.92 -32.65 -4.75
C MET A 25 -9.05 -31.61 -4.74
N GLN A 26 -10.26 -32.01 -4.34
CA GLN A 26 -11.42 -31.10 -4.23
C GLN A 26 -11.56 -30.47 -2.84
N SER A 27 -10.86 -31.02 -1.84
CA SER A 27 -10.90 -30.56 -0.45
C SER A 27 -9.58 -29.94 -0.03
N ARG A 28 -9.65 -28.73 0.56
CA ARG A 28 -8.50 -28.00 1.09
C ARG A 28 -7.76 -28.81 2.15
N ASP A 29 -8.48 -29.33 3.13
CA ASP A 29 -7.87 -30.02 4.26
C ASP A 29 -7.28 -31.36 3.85
N ALA A 30 -7.90 -32.05 2.89
CA ALA A 30 -7.32 -33.26 2.30
C ALA A 30 -6.02 -32.94 1.55
N ALA A 31 -5.98 -31.85 0.77
CA ALA A 31 -4.80 -31.44 0.02
C ALA A 31 -3.62 -31.08 0.94
N ILE A 32 -3.90 -30.36 2.03
CA ILE A 32 -2.86 -29.97 3.01
C ILE A 32 -2.35 -31.19 3.78
N ARG A 33 -3.25 -32.10 4.21
CA ARG A 33 -2.83 -33.35 4.88
C ARG A 33 -1.93 -34.18 3.96
N HIS A 34 -2.32 -34.35 2.71
CA HIS A 34 -1.54 -35.13 1.75
C HIS A 34 -0.21 -34.45 1.41
N ALA A 35 -0.17 -33.12 1.30
CA ALA A 35 1.07 -32.39 1.12
C ALA A 35 2.04 -32.61 2.30
N ARG A 36 1.55 -32.65 3.55
CA ARG A 36 2.37 -32.96 4.73
C ARG A 36 2.91 -34.39 4.72
N GLU A 37 2.14 -35.35 4.24
CA GLU A 37 2.63 -36.74 4.06
C GLU A 37 3.76 -36.82 3.05
N LEU A 38 3.73 -35.95 2.04
CA LEU A 38 4.76 -35.85 1.01
C LEU A 38 5.95 -34.96 1.43
N SER A 39 5.85 -34.26 2.57
CA SER A 39 6.92 -33.39 3.07
C SER A 39 7.91 -34.19 3.91
N GLY A 40 9.19 -34.13 3.56
CA GLY A 40 10.23 -34.92 4.23
C GLY A 40 11.37 -35.34 3.31
N GLY A 41 12.50 -35.78 3.88
CA GLY A 41 13.63 -36.35 3.12
C GLY A 41 14.27 -35.40 2.08
N GLY A 42 14.15 -34.07 2.26
CA GLY A 42 14.65 -33.08 1.29
C GLY A 42 13.70 -32.79 0.12
N VAL A 43 12.43 -33.19 0.23
CA VAL A 43 11.37 -32.83 -0.72
C VAL A 43 10.55 -31.66 -0.16
N ALA A 44 10.48 -30.57 -0.92
CA ALA A 44 9.60 -29.45 -0.65
C ALA A 44 8.22 -29.69 -1.26
N VAL A 45 7.17 -29.23 -0.60
CA VAL A 45 5.78 -29.39 -1.02
C VAL A 45 5.07 -28.03 -1.06
N GLN A 46 4.11 -27.89 -1.96
CA GLN A 46 3.27 -26.71 -2.11
C GLN A 46 1.84 -27.13 -2.48
N VAL A 47 0.83 -26.43 -1.95
CA VAL A 47 -0.56 -26.58 -2.37
C VAL A 47 -1.06 -25.26 -2.94
N THR A 48 -1.57 -25.28 -4.17
CA THR A 48 -2.26 -24.15 -4.79
C THR A 48 -3.76 -24.40 -4.84
N LYS A 49 -4.56 -23.37 -4.62
CA LYS A 49 -6.00 -23.35 -4.86
C LYS A 49 -6.21 -22.77 -6.25
N GLU A 50 -6.79 -23.54 -7.14
CA GLU A 50 -7.20 -23.13 -8.48
C GLU A 50 -8.68 -22.76 -8.46
N THR A 51 -9.01 -21.55 -8.88
CA THR A 51 -10.39 -21.08 -9.00
C THR A 51 -10.67 -20.73 -10.45
N HIS A 52 -11.56 -21.48 -11.10
CA HIS A 52 -11.92 -21.22 -12.50
C HIS A 52 -12.66 -19.89 -12.64
N GLN A 53 -12.17 -19.01 -13.51
CA GLN A 53 -12.82 -17.74 -13.86
C GLN A 53 -13.58 -17.88 -15.19
N PRO A 54 -14.93 -17.99 -15.16
CA PRO A 54 -15.72 -18.32 -16.35
C PRO A 54 -15.73 -17.24 -17.44
N ASN A 55 -15.41 -15.99 -17.11
CA ASN A 55 -15.39 -14.89 -18.10
C ASN A 55 -14.07 -14.81 -18.89
N GLU A 56 -12.98 -15.37 -18.36
CA GLU A 56 -11.63 -15.24 -18.93
C GLU A 56 -11.05 -16.56 -19.41
N GLY A 57 -11.71 -17.69 -19.11
CA GLY A 57 -11.24 -19.04 -19.49
C GLY A 57 -9.98 -19.51 -18.75
N ASN A 58 -9.51 -18.73 -17.77
CA ASN A 58 -8.29 -18.99 -17.01
C ASN A 58 -8.59 -19.44 -15.57
N TYR A 59 -7.56 -19.97 -14.90
CA TYR A 59 -7.61 -20.34 -13.48
C TYR A 59 -6.82 -19.32 -12.65
N LEU A 60 -7.43 -18.85 -11.57
CA LEU A 60 -6.74 -18.09 -10.53
C LEU A 60 -6.06 -19.07 -9.56
N SER A 61 -4.73 -19.13 -9.62
CA SER A 61 -3.90 -19.97 -8.76
C SER A 61 -3.42 -19.20 -7.53
N VAL A 62 -3.74 -19.66 -6.33
CA VAL A 62 -3.29 -19.06 -5.06
C VAL A 62 -2.57 -20.11 -4.22
N CYS A 63 -1.32 -19.88 -3.84
CA CYS A 63 -0.61 -20.77 -2.91
C CYS A 63 -1.20 -20.68 -1.51
N ILE A 64 -1.69 -21.80 -0.96
CA ILE A 64 -2.35 -21.85 0.35
C ILE A 64 -1.57 -22.63 1.42
N PHE A 65 -0.55 -23.40 1.03
CA PHE A 65 0.30 -24.16 1.95
C PHE A 65 1.66 -24.47 1.32
N ARG A 66 2.73 -24.49 2.12
CA ARG A 66 4.08 -24.82 1.67
C ARG A 66 4.96 -25.30 2.82
N GLU A 67 5.78 -26.33 2.60
CA GLU A 67 6.62 -26.96 3.64
C GLU A 67 7.87 -27.64 3.01
N GLY A 68 8.94 -27.85 3.79
CA GLY A 68 10.12 -28.60 3.34
C GLY A 68 11.15 -27.82 2.50
N MET A 69 11.02 -26.50 2.39
CA MET A 69 12.07 -25.66 1.81
C MET A 69 13.26 -25.59 2.76
N THR A 70 14.38 -26.23 2.40
CA THR A 70 15.68 -25.84 2.96
C THR A 70 16.03 -24.48 2.37
N ASN A 71 15.75 -23.45 3.15
CA ASN A 71 16.35 -22.14 3.06
C ASN A 71 17.88 -22.33 3.10
N ASN A 72 18.49 -22.49 1.93
CA ASN A 72 19.92 -22.36 1.76
C ASN A 72 20.27 -20.87 1.88
N TRP A 73 20.06 -20.35 3.09
CA TRP A 73 20.67 -19.12 3.54
C TRP A 73 22.16 -19.43 3.68
N SER A 74 22.99 -18.72 2.91
CA SER A 74 24.22 -18.23 3.52
C SER A 74 23.80 -17.57 4.83
N ARG A 75 24.15 -18.16 5.97
CA ARG A 75 24.10 -17.51 7.28
C ARG A 75 25.07 -16.34 7.24
N ASP A 76 24.66 -15.26 6.58
CA ASP A 76 25.22 -13.95 6.83
C ASP A 76 24.42 -13.39 8.02
N PRO A 77 25.04 -13.22 9.20
CA PRO A 77 24.38 -12.59 10.35
C PRO A 77 23.95 -11.14 10.09
N ASN A 78 24.37 -10.53 8.97
CA ASN A 78 23.95 -9.20 8.52
C ASN A 78 22.87 -9.18 7.43
N ALA A 79 22.34 -10.33 7.01
CA ALA A 79 21.13 -10.34 6.19
C ALA A 79 19.96 -9.91 7.09
N GLY A 80 19.76 -8.59 7.22
CA GLY A 80 18.69 -8.00 8.01
C GLY A 80 17.38 -8.70 7.71
N LYS A 81 16.59 -8.96 8.77
CA LYS A 81 15.20 -9.42 8.67
C LYS A 81 14.55 -8.70 7.49
N VAL A 82 14.42 -9.39 6.36
CA VAL A 82 13.68 -8.85 5.23
C VAL A 82 12.26 -8.87 5.74
N ASP A 83 11.81 -7.69 6.18
CA ASP A 83 10.44 -7.41 6.54
C ASP A 83 9.59 -8.07 5.44
N LEU A 84 8.95 -9.20 5.75
CA LEU A 84 8.25 -10.02 4.76
C LEU A 84 7.25 -9.09 4.08
N VAL A 85 7.56 -8.68 2.86
CA VAL A 85 6.61 -7.98 2.02
C VAL A 85 5.66 -9.08 1.58
N GLU A 86 4.47 -9.12 2.18
CA GLU A 86 3.42 -9.98 1.67
C GLU A 86 3.23 -9.61 0.19
N ALA A 87 3.46 -10.59 -0.67
CA ALA A 87 3.40 -10.41 -2.11
C ALA A 87 1.94 -10.21 -2.50
N LEU A 88 1.45 -8.98 -2.37
CA LEU A 88 0.18 -8.57 -2.93
C LEU A 88 0.40 -8.39 -4.43
N PRO A 89 -0.27 -9.19 -5.28
CA PRO A 89 -0.06 -9.09 -6.70
C PRO A 89 -0.78 -7.86 -7.23
N CYS A 90 -0.03 -6.85 -7.66
CA CYS A 90 -0.54 -5.80 -8.55
C CYS A 90 -0.51 -6.36 -9.98
N PHE A 91 -1.64 -6.36 -10.67
CA PHE A 91 -1.78 -6.84 -12.05
C PHE A 91 -1.99 -5.69 -13.04
N GLN A 92 -2.60 -4.60 -12.59
CA GLN A 92 -2.90 -3.42 -13.39
C GLN A 92 -2.46 -2.13 -12.68
N PRO A 93 -2.22 -1.02 -13.40
CA PRO A 93 -1.84 0.26 -12.80
C PRO A 93 -2.78 0.75 -11.69
N GLY A 94 -4.08 0.47 -11.81
CA GLY A 94 -5.09 0.82 -10.81
C GLY A 94 -4.85 0.16 -9.45
N ASP A 95 -4.23 -1.03 -9.42
CA ASP A 95 -4.02 -1.79 -8.19
C ASP A 95 -3.01 -1.11 -7.24
N LEU A 96 -2.15 -0.23 -7.76
CA LEU A 96 -1.23 0.57 -6.94
C LEU A 96 -1.96 1.55 -6.01
N TYR A 97 -3.18 1.94 -6.39
CA TYR A 97 -4.02 2.84 -5.60
C TYR A 97 -4.79 2.09 -4.51
N SER A 98 -4.73 0.75 -4.43
CA SER A 98 -5.36 0.00 -3.33
C SER A 98 -4.68 0.28 -1.99
N PHE A 99 -5.43 0.15 -0.90
CA PHE A 99 -4.90 0.38 0.45
C PHE A 99 -3.68 -0.50 0.75
N GLU A 100 -3.75 -1.78 0.39
CA GLU A 100 -2.72 -2.77 0.67
C GLU A 100 -1.44 -2.50 -0.14
N SER A 101 -1.59 -2.06 -1.39
CA SER A 101 -0.45 -1.60 -2.21
C SER A 101 0.19 -0.35 -1.62
N ARG A 102 -0.62 0.62 -1.15
CA ARG A 102 -0.10 1.84 -0.52
C ARG A 102 0.63 1.56 0.80
N GLN A 103 0.15 0.60 1.60
CA GLN A 103 0.90 0.11 2.78
C GLN A 103 2.23 -0.53 2.40
N THR A 104 2.26 -1.31 1.31
CA THR A 104 3.48 -1.90 0.80
C THR A 104 4.47 -0.83 0.32
N ILE A 105 3.99 0.17 -0.41
CA ILE A 105 4.78 1.35 -0.84
C ILE A 105 5.33 2.08 0.38
N ALA A 106 4.51 2.33 1.41
CA ALA A 106 4.93 2.99 2.65
C ALA A 106 6.08 2.25 3.33
N ARG A 107 6.02 0.91 3.38
CA ARG A 107 7.07 0.07 3.97
C ARG A 107 8.35 0.07 3.12
N LEU A 108 8.22 -0.07 1.81
CA LEU A 108 9.36 -0.17 0.88
C LEU A 108 10.11 1.14 0.73
N LEU A 109 9.39 2.26 0.73
CA LEU A 109 9.92 3.60 0.50
C LEU A 109 10.02 4.44 1.77
N ARG A 110 9.89 3.82 2.96
CA ARG A 110 9.85 4.49 4.28
C ARG A 110 10.84 5.64 4.41
N ASP A 111 12.13 5.37 4.14
CA ASP A 111 13.19 6.37 4.31
C ASP A 111 13.11 7.50 3.29
N SER A 112 12.69 7.21 2.06
CA SER A 112 12.51 8.23 1.02
C SER A 112 11.29 9.09 1.29
N LEU A 113 10.14 8.47 1.61
CA LEU A 113 8.91 9.16 2.01
C LEU A 113 9.12 10.06 3.23
N ALA A 114 9.84 9.57 4.25
CA ALA A 114 10.18 10.36 5.44
C ALA A 114 11.09 11.55 5.10
N ARG A 115 12.12 11.35 4.27
CA ARG A 115 13.03 12.44 3.84
C ARG A 115 12.33 13.49 2.98
N TRP A 116 11.37 13.06 2.16
CA TRP A 116 10.62 13.96 1.29
C TRP A 116 9.41 14.57 2.00
N ARG A 117 9.06 14.05 3.18
CA ARG A 117 7.87 14.40 3.97
C ARG A 117 6.58 14.22 3.17
N ILE A 118 6.43 13.10 2.47
CA ILE A 118 5.23 12.79 1.66
C ILE A 118 4.66 11.43 2.02
N THR A 119 3.36 11.28 1.81
CA THR A 119 2.61 10.02 1.93
C THR A 119 2.63 9.22 0.61
N PRO A 120 2.32 7.91 0.64
CA PRO A 120 2.03 7.15 -0.57
C PRO A 120 0.95 7.77 -1.48
N LEU A 121 -0.13 8.31 -0.91
CA LEU A 121 -1.18 9.00 -1.67
C LEU A 121 -0.63 10.23 -2.40
N GLU A 122 0.17 11.07 -1.73
CA GLU A 122 0.86 12.19 -2.38
C GLU A 122 1.80 11.71 -3.50
N LEU A 123 2.59 10.67 -3.22
CA LEU A 123 3.51 10.10 -4.20
C LEU A 123 2.78 9.61 -5.45
N LEU A 124 1.64 8.92 -5.30
CA LEU A 124 0.91 8.32 -6.42
C LEU A 124 0.11 9.33 -7.25
N HIS A 125 -0.24 10.49 -6.69
CA HIS A 125 -1.10 11.46 -7.38
C HIS A 125 -0.38 12.76 -7.79
N HIS A 126 0.83 13.02 -7.30
CA HIS A 126 1.56 14.25 -7.62
C HIS A 126 2.68 14.03 -8.66
N PRO A 127 2.66 14.72 -9.81
CA PRO A 127 3.64 14.51 -10.88
C PRO A 127 5.08 14.84 -10.43
N GLY A 128 5.28 15.90 -9.66
CA GLY A 128 6.62 16.27 -9.16
C GLY A 128 7.22 15.21 -8.22
N HIS A 129 6.38 14.50 -7.45
CA HIS A 129 6.86 13.43 -6.57
C HIS A 129 7.21 12.16 -7.36
N LEU A 130 6.45 11.85 -8.41
CA LEU A 130 6.77 10.75 -9.32
C LEU A 130 8.06 11.02 -10.10
N GLU A 131 8.25 12.25 -10.60
CA GLU A 131 9.51 12.66 -11.25
C GLU A 131 10.71 12.57 -10.30
N ARG A 132 10.53 12.96 -9.04
CA ARG A 132 11.54 12.77 -7.99
C ARG A 132 11.87 11.30 -7.76
N LEU A 133 10.87 10.41 -7.80
CA LEU A 133 11.08 8.97 -7.64
C LEU A 133 11.81 8.37 -8.85
N GLU A 134 11.45 8.75 -10.07
CA GLU A 134 12.14 8.31 -11.30
C GLU A 134 13.59 8.78 -11.34
N SER A 135 13.83 10.07 -11.04
CA SER A 135 15.19 10.62 -11.00
C SER A 135 16.05 9.98 -9.90
N THR A 136 15.44 9.56 -8.79
CA THR A 136 16.07 8.75 -7.75
C THR A 136 15.98 7.25 -8.08
N GLY A 137 16.34 6.88 -9.31
CA GLY A 137 16.06 5.55 -9.87
C GLY A 137 16.55 4.36 -9.02
N THR A 138 17.60 4.52 -8.22
CA THR A 138 18.10 3.46 -7.32
C THR A 138 17.08 3.06 -6.24
N VAL A 139 16.28 4.02 -5.74
CA VAL A 139 15.23 3.77 -4.75
C VAL A 139 14.14 2.89 -5.35
N LEU A 140 13.67 3.24 -6.54
CA LEU A 140 12.65 2.46 -7.24
C LEU A 140 13.16 1.06 -7.60
N GLN A 141 14.37 0.95 -8.13
CA GLN A 141 14.99 -0.35 -8.47
C GLN A 141 15.08 -1.27 -7.24
N ALA A 142 15.51 -0.72 -6.08
CA ALA A 142 15.60 -1.50 -4.85
C ALA A 142 14.23 -1.98 -4.35
N ALA A 143 13.20 -1.14 -4.45
CA ALA A 143 11.83 -1.52 -4.08
C ALA A 143 11.28 -2.62 -5.01
N VAL A 144 11.42 -2.44 -6.33
CA VAL A 144 11.00 -3.43 -7.33
C VAL A 144 11.70 -4.77 -7.12
N GLN A 145 13.01 -4.76 -6.85
CA GLN A 145 13.77 -5.98 -6.61
C GLN A 145 13.26 -6.74 -5.37
N LYS A 146 12.93 -6.04 -4.27
CA LYS A 146 12.38 -6.67 -3.06
C LYS A 146 11.05 -7.36 -3.34
N VAL A 147 10.13 -6.68 -4.04
CA VAL A 147 8.82 -7.25 -4.41
C VAL A 147 8.99 -8.41 -5.39
N ALA A 148 9.85 -8.27 -6.39
CA ALA A 148 10.12 -9.33 -7.37
C ALA A 148 10.68 -10.60 -6.72
N ILE A 149 11.57 -10.45 -5.73
CA ILE A 149 12.08 -11.58 -4.94
C ILE A 149 10.93 -12.22 -4.15
N ALA A 150 10.09 -11.43 -3.48
CA ALA A 150 8.96 -11.95 -2.72
C ALA A 150 7.95 -12.71 -3.61
N GLN A 151 7.57 -12.13 -4.75
CA GLN A 151 6.68 -12.76 -5.74
C GLN A 151 7.28 -14.03 -6.35
N SER A 152 8.56 -14.00 -6.74
CA SER A 152 9.25 -15.19 -7.26
C SER A 152 9.35 -16.29 -6.21
N GLN A 153 9.63 -15.93 -4.96
CA GLN A 153 9.58 -16.87 -3.83
C GLN A 153 8.18 -17.42 -3.63
N ALA A 154 7.11 -16.63 -3.80
CA ALA A 154 5.73 -17.08 -3.76
C ALA A 154 5.36 -18.04 -4.91
N GLY A 155 6.16 -18.13 -5.96
CA GLY A 155 5.98 -19.04 -7.10
C GLY A 155 5.56 -18.32 -8.38
N GLU A 156 5.54 -17.00 -8.39
CA GLU A 156 5.21 -16.19 -9.56
C GLU A 156 6.41 -16.08 -10.50
N GLY A 157 6.81 -17.15 -11.19
CA GLY A 157 7.91 -17.11 -12.17
C GLY A 157 9.27 -16.67 -11.60
N SER A 158 10.19 -16.28 -12.49
CA SER A 158 11.54 -15.85 -12.10
C SER A 158 11.60 -14.40 -11.62
N VAL A 159 12.58 -14.08 -10.79
CA VAL A 159 12.84 -12.71 -10.32
C VAL A 159 13.01 -11.75 -11.50
N ALA A 160 13.74 -12.15 -12.54
CA ALA A 160 13.98 -11.30 -13.72
C ALA A 160 12.67 -10.97 -14.48
N GLU A 161 11.78 -11.95 -14.64
CA GLU A 161 10.45 -11.73 -15.23
C GLU A 161 9.62 -10.79 -14.36
N ARG A 162 9.61 -10.99 -13.04
CA ARG A 162 8.86 -10.13 -12.11
C ARG A 162 9.37 -8.70 -12.10
N VAL A 163 10.69 -8.49 -12.08
CA VAL A 163 11.30 -7.14 -12.19
C VAL A 163 10.80 -6.43 -13.44
N LYS A 164 10.81 -7.10 -14.60
CA LYS A 164 10.34 -6.51 -15.86
C LYS A 164 8.85 -6.17 -15.82
N THR A 165 8.03 -7.06 -15.28
CA THR A 165 6.58 -6.85 -15.14
C THR A 165 6.26 -5.69 -14.21
N LEU A 166 6.89 -5.63 -13.03
CA LEU A 166 6.69 -4.57 -12.05
C LEU A 166 7.14 -3.22 -12.59
N HIS A 167 8.31 -3.15 -13.25
CA HIS A 167 8.75 -1.92 -13.90
C HIS A 167 7.74 -1.42 -14.93
N LYS A 168 7.25 -2.32 -15.80
CA LYS A 168 6.23 -1.95 -16.77
C LYS A 168 4.97 -1.42 -16.09
N LEU A 169 4.47 -2.12 -15.07
CA LEU A 169 3.26 -1.72 -14.35
C LEU A 169 3.42 -0.33 -13.71
N ILE A 170 4.56 -0.07 -13.08
CA ILE A 170 4.86 1.21 -12.44
C ILE A 170 5.00 2.33 -13.49
N SER A 171 5.73 2.09 -14.58
CA SER A 171 5.86 3.05 -15.68
C SER A 171 4.51 3.37 -16.32
N ASP A 172 3.64 2.37 -16.52
CA ASP A 172 2.30 2.57 -17.06
C ASP A 172 1.44 3.40 -16.09
N ALA A 173 1.57 3.20 -14.77
CA ALA A 173 0.89 4.00 -13.76
C ALA A 173 1.39 5.46 -13.71
N MET A 174 2.70 5.67 -13.71
CA MET A 174 3.31 7.01 -13.76
C MET A 174 2.86 7.79 -14.99
N LYS A 175 2.81 7.12 -16.14
CA LYS A 175 2.37 7.71 -17.40
C LYS A 175 0.95 8.27 -17.33
N ILE A 176 0.04 7.66 -16.58
CA ILE A 176 -1.34 8.18 -16.41
C ILE A 176 -1.28 9.58 -15.79
N VAL A 177 -0.54 9.73 -14.71
CA VAL A 177 -0.41 11.02 -13.98
C VAL A 177 0.29 12.05 -14.85
N PHE A 178 1.40 11.71 -15.51
CA PHE A 178 2.12 12.63 -16.39
C PHE A 178 1.28 13.09 -17.59
N VAL A 179 0.51 12.19 -18.21
CA VAL A 179 -0.37 12.53 -19.33
C VAL A 179 -1.52 13.44 -18.89
N ASP A 180 -2.12 13.16 -17.73
CA ASP A 180 -3.19 14.00 -17.19
C ASP A 180 -2.64 15.38 -16.75
N HIS A 181 -1.44 15.44 -16.18
CA HIS A 181 -0.75 16.69 -15.85
C HIS A 181 -0.43 17.51 -17.10
N GLY A 182 0.21 16.91 -18.11
CA GLY A 182 0.56 17.61 -19.36
C GLY A 182 -0.64 18.07 -20.19
N LYS A 183 -1.84 17.54 -19.90
CA LYS A 183 -3.12 17.96 -20.49
C LYS A 183 -3.92 18.91 -19.59
N ASN A 184 -3.35 19.38 -18.47
CA ASN A 184 -4.02 20.22 -17.47
C ASN A 184 -5.36 19.62 -16.98
N LYS A 185 -5.39 18.30 -16.78
CA LYS A 185 -6.58 17.58 -16.30
C LYS A 185 -6.59 17.37 -14.79
N LEU A 186 -5.45 17.50 -14.13
CA LEU A 186 -5.36 17.41 -12.68
C LEU A 186 -5.89 18.73 -12.10
N PRO A 187 -6.97 18.71 -11.32
CA PRO A 187 -7.49 19.92 -10.71
C PRO A 187 -6.59 20.40 -9.59
N THR A 188 -6.68 21.69 -9.33
CA THR A 188 -6.17 22.36 -8.13
C THR A 188 -7.38 22.92 -7.38
N PHE A 189 -7.21 23.31 -6.11
CA PHE A 189 -8.25 24.08 -5.44
C PHE A 189 -8.20 25.52 -5.98
N ASP A 190 -9.31 25.99 -6.55
CA ASP A 190 -9.47 27.40 -6.90
C ASP A 190 -9.71 28.17 -5.59
N GLU A 191 -8.87 29.15 -5.26
CA GLU A 191 -8.94 29.91 -4.00
C GLU A 191 -8.98 29.04 -2.72
N ASN A 192 -8.43 27.82 -2.78
CA ASN A 192 -8.48 26.80 -1.72
C ASN A 192 -9.88 26.28 -1.37
N ASP A 193 -10.85 26.38 -2.28
CA ASP A 193 -12.22 25.90 -2.04
C ASP A 193 -12.34 24.37 -2.27
N PHE A 194 -12.25 23.63 -1.16
CA PHE A 194 -12.44 22.18 -1.15
C PHE A 194 -13.88 21.77 -1.47
N THR A 195 -14.87 22.54 -1.00
CA THR A 195 -16.30 22.23 -1.20
C THR A 195 -16.63 22.29 -2.69
N ALA A 196 -16.29 23.40 -3.36
CA ALA A 196 -16.59 23.59 -4.78
C ALA A 196 -15.97 22.51 -5.66
N LEU A 197 -14.72 22.09 -5.38
CA LEU A 197 -14.08 21.02 -6.15
C LEU A 197 -14.79 19.68 -5.94
N THR A 198 -15.13 19.33 -4.70
CA THR A 198 -15.81 18.05 -4.42
C THR A 198 -17.19 17.98 -5.06
N GLU A 199 -17.96 19.08 -5.06
CA GLU A 199 -19.24 19.17 -5.75
C GLU A 199 -19.09 19.07 -7.28
N LYS A 200 -18.08 19.73 -7.86
CA LYS A 200 -17.76 19.64 -9.29
C LYS A 200 -17.39 18.22 -9.74
N LEU A 201 -16.77 17.45 -8.85
CA LEU A 201 -16.36 16.06 -9.10
C LEU A 201 -17.46 15.04 -8.80
N ASP A 202 -18.61 15.45 -8.25
CA ASP A 202 -19.70 14.52 -7.90
C ASP A 202 -20.19 13.77 -9.14
N GLY A 203 -20.28 12.44 -9.02
CA GLY A 203 -20.63 11.55 -10.13
C GLY A 203 -19.55 11.37 -11.21
N HIS A 204 -18.39 12.02 -11.13
CA HIS A 204 -17.32 11.83 -12.09
C HIS A 204 -16.66 10.42 -11.93
N PRO A 205 -16.44 9.63 -13.00
CA PRO A 205 -15.92 8.26 -12.87
C PRO A 205 -14.53 8.13 -12.23
N ARG A 206 -13.74 9.20 -12.26
CA ARG A 206 -12.40 9.29 -11.65
C ARG A 206 -12.36 10.30 -10.51
N SER A 207 -13.50 10.58 -9.88
CA SER A 207 -13.64 11.63 -8.86
C SER A 207 -12.63 11.49 -7.72
N GLU A 208 -12.44 10.28 -7.18
CA GLU A 208 -11.48 9.99 -6.11
C GLU A 208 -10.03 10.30 -6.55
N TYR A 209 -9.63 9.82 -7.74
CA TYR A 209 -8.29 10.08 -8.29
C TYR A 209 -8.04 11.58 -8.47
N LEU A 210 -9.01 12.32 -9.01
CA LEU A 210 -8.87 13.75 -9.26
C LEU A 210 -8.83 14.55 -7.95
N LEU A 211 -9.65 14.18 -6.97
CA LEU A 211 -9.66 14.81 -5.65
C LEU A 211 -8.34 14.56 -4.91
N ASN A 212 -7.86 13.31 -4.91
CA ASN A 212 -6.57 12.98 -4.30
C ASN A 212 -5.40 13.69 -4.98
N ALA A 213 -5.46 13.95 -6.30
CA ALA A 213 -4.46 14.76 -6.99
C ALA A 213 -4.49 16.23 -6.57
N ALA A 214 -5.67 16.83 -6.39
CA ALA A 214 -5.79 18.20 -5.87
C ALA A 214 -5.27 18.30 -4.42
N ILE A 215 -5.64 17.33 -3.57
CA ILE A 215 -5.13 17.27 -2.20
C ILE A 215 -3.60 17.15 -2.19
N ALA A 216 -3.04 16.24 -3.00
CA ALA A 216 -1.60 16.07 -3.09
C ALA A 216 -0.88 17.35 -3.55
N HIS A 217 -1.49 18.11 -4.47
CA HIS A 217 -0.97 19.41 -4.90
C HIS A 217 -0.96 20.45 -3.77
N GLU A 218 -2.03 20.54 -2.99
CA GLU A 218 -2.10 21.46 -1.83
C GLU A 218 -1.08 21.08 -0.74
N LEU A 219 -0.93 19.78 -0.46
CA LEU A 219 0.00 19.30 0.55
C LEU A 219 1.47 19.47 0.15
N GLU A 220 1.80 19.64 -1.12
CA GLU A 220 3.15 19.98 -1.56
C GLU A 220 3.63 21.30 -0.92
N GLN A 221 2.72 22.26 -0.74
CA GLN A 221 3.02 23.58 -0.16
C GLN A 221 3.26 23.52 1.37
N CYS A 222 2.98 22.38 2.01
CA CYS A 222 3.10 22.22 3.45
C CYS A 222 4.51 21.76 3.85
N GLU A 223 5.22 22.60 4.62
CA GLU A 223 6.62 22.35 5.01
C GLU A 223 6.81 21.31 6.15
N SER A 224 5.75 21.03 6.93
CA SER A 224 5.77 20.13 8.09
C SER A 224 4.62 19.12 8.09
N TRP A 225 4.79 18.00 8.81
CA TRP A 225 3.75 16.98 8.93
C TRP A 225 2.53 17.49 9.71
N ASP A 226 2.76 18.31 10.74
CA ASP A 226 1.68 18.95 11.48
C ASP A 226 0.84 19.88 10.59
N ARG A 227 1.50 20.67 9.72
CA ARG A 227 0.79 21.52 8.77
C ARG A 227 -0.07 20.68 7.83
N LYS A 228 0.49 19.60 7.25
CA LYS A 228 -0.27 18.67 6.40
C LYS A 228 -1.50 18.11 7.11
N LEU A 229 -1.31 17.60 8.33
CA LEU A 229 -2.41 17.05 9.13
C LEU A 229 -3.48 18.12 9.40
N SER A 230 -3.07 19.32 9.81
CA SER A 230 -4.00 20.43 10.07
C SER A 230 -4.80 20.84 8.83
N THR A 231 -4.15 20.92 7.66
CA THR A 231 -4.79 21.26 6.38
C THR A 231 -5.84 20.22 6.01
N VAL A 232 -5.49 18.93 6.06
CA VAL A 232 -6.44 17.85 5.71
C VAL A 232 -7.65 17.83 6.65
N LEU A 233 -7.43 18.05 7.95
CA LEU A 233 -8.50 18.06 8.96
C LEU A 233 -9.40 19.30 8.90
N GLN A 234 -8.93 20.41 8.33
CA GLN A 234 -9.74 21.62 8.13
C GLN A 234 -10.91 21.34 7.20
N TRP A 235 -10.69 20.55 6.14
CA TRP A 235 -11.71 20.23 5.14
C TRP A 235 -12.90 19.42 5.66
N ILE A 236 -12.79 18.81 6.85
CA ILE A 236 -13.94 18.16 7.51
C ILE A 236 -15.05 19.20 7.83
N THR A 237 -14.69 20.46 8.02
CA THR A 237 -15.66 21.56 8.21
C THR A 237 -16.19 22.15 6.90
N GLU A 238 -15.63 21.73 5.77
CA GLU A 238 -15.92 22.23 4.41
C GLU A 238 -16.48 21.11 3.54
N LEU A 239 -17.29 20.21 4.13
CA LEU A 239 -17.87 19.09 3.40
C LEU A 239 -19.04 19.54 2.52
N PRO A 240 -19.16 19.00 1.30
CA PRO A 240 -20.25 19.34 0.37
C PRO A 240 -21.61 18.87 0.89
N ALA A 241 -22.67 19.53 0.40
CA ALA A 241 -24.04 19.20 0.79
C ALA A 241 -24.52 17.85 0.21
N SER A 242 -23.99 17.46 -0.95
CA SER A 242 -24.28 16.16 -1.58
C SER A 242 -23.71 15.01 -0.75
N GLU A 243 -24.55 14.04 -0.36
CA GLU A 243 -24.12 12.89 0.44
C GLU A 243 -23.11 11.98 -0.29
N THR A 244 -23.18 11.90 -1.62
CA THR A 244 -22.20 11.14 -2.42
C THR A 244 -20.85 11.83 -2.43
N ALA A 245 -20.83 13.14 -2.74
CA ALA A 245 -19.62 13.95 -2.71
C ALA A 245 -18.99 13.99 -1.32
N LYS A 246 -19.82 14.11 -0.28
CA LYS A 246 -19.40 14.11 1.13
C LYS A 246 -18.73 12.81 1.54
N ARG A 247 -19.33 11.66 1.20
CA ARG A 247 -18.72 10.35 1.47
C ARG A 247 -17.37 10.22 0.78
N GLN A 248 -17.27 10.65 -0.47
CA GLN A 248 -16.01 10.58 -1.21
C GLN A 248 -14.95 11.49 -0.60
N ALA A 249 -15.31 12.73 -0.25
CA ALA A 249 -14.42 13.67 0.43
C ALA A 249 -13.88 13.08 1.74
N LEU A 250 -14.76 12.50 2.57
CA LEU A 250 -14.37 11.83 3.81
C LEU A 250 -13.44 10.63 3.57
N THR A 251 -13.68 9.81 2.55
CA THR A 251 -12.77 8.70 2.19
C THR A 251 -11.37 9.21 1.83
N SER A 252 -11.28 10.28 1.04
CA SER A 252 -9.99 10.90 0.69
C SER A 252 -9.29 11.47 1.92
N ILE A 253 -10.00 12.26 2.73
CA ILE A 253 -9.50 12.84 3.98
C ILE A 253 -8.97 11.74 4.91
N ASP A 254 -9.77 10.70 5.16
CA ASP A 254 -9.39 9.56 6.00
C ASP A 254 -8.14 8.86 5.48
N GLY A 255 -8.04 8.65 4.16
CA GLY A 255 -6.86 8.07 3.53
C GLY A 255 -5.57 8.86 3.83
N PHE A 256 -5.60 10.18 3.65
CA PHE A 256 -4.43 11.02 3.95
C PHE A 256 -4.11 11.07 5.45
N VAL A 257 -5.12 11.21 6.31
CA VAL A 257 -4.92 11.19 7.78
C VAL A 257 -4.32 9.86 8.22
N ALA A 258 -4.84 8.73 7.73
CA ALA A 258 -4.34 7.40 8.05
C ALA A 258 -2.89 7.21 7.62
N GLU A 259 -2.51 7.67 6.44
CA GLU A 259 -1.13 7.56 5.95
C GLU A 259 -0.16 8.48 6.68
N ILE A 260 -0.57 9.71 7.01
CA ILE A 260 0.20 10.62 7.87
C ILE A 260 0.43 9.96 9.24
N MET A 261 -0.63 9.47 9.89
CA MET A 261 -0.55 8.86 11.22
C MET A 261 0.20 7.52 11.23
N SER A 262 0.27 6.82 10.09
CA SER A 262 1.06 5.60 9.94
C SER A 262 2.56 5.88 9.78
N ALA A 263 2.94 7.11 9.39
CA ALA A 263 4.33 7.47 9.20
C ALA A 263 5.01 7.79 10.55
N SER A 264 5.98 6.97 10.96
CA SER A 264 6.71 7.17 12.22
C SER A 264 7.44 8.52 12.29
N SER A 265 7.88 9.06 11.15
CA SER A 265 8.47 10.41 11.08
C SER A 265 7.44 11.50 11.33
N ALA A 266 6.22 11.35 10.81
CA ALA A 266 5.14 12.28 11.03
C ALA A 266 4.70 12.27 12.49
N VAL A 267 4.45 11.08 13.06
CA VAL A 267 4.08 10.95 14.49
C VAL A 267 5.11 11.63 15.40
N LYS A 268 6.41 11.45 15.15
CA LYS A 268 7.45 12.13 15.94
C LYS A 268 7.44 13.66 15.79
N ASP A 269 7.25 14.16 14.57
CA ASP A 269 7.18 15.60 14.29
C ASP A 269 5.95 16.22 14.98
N ILE A 270 4.81 15.56 14.82
CA ILE A 270 3.49 15.95 15.31
C ILE A 270 3.42 15.95 16.85
N LEU A 271 3.99 14.94 17.52
CA LEU A 271 4.06 14.90 18.99
C LEU A 271 5.11 15.87 19.56
N GLY A 272 6.00 16.41 18.73
CA GLY A 272 7.11 17.24 19.18
C GLY A 272 8.11 16.49 20.07
N GLN A 273 8.93 17.25 20.80
CA GLN A 273 9.91 16.67 21.73
C GLN A 273 9.21 16.12 22.97
N GLN A 274 9.51 14.86 23.30
CA GLN A 274 9.00 14.16 24.47
C GLN A 274 10.18 13.77 25.38
N GLU A 275 9.99 13.85 26.69
CA GLU A 275 11.04 13.53 27.68
C GLU A 275 11.44 12.05 27.66
N SER A 276 10.46 11.16 27.41
CA SER A 276 10.68 9.73 27.27
C SER A 276 9.76 9.08 26.24
N LEU A 277 10.10 7.84 25.86
CA LEU A 277 9.21 6.99 25.05
C LEU A 277 7.88 6.70 25.77
N GLY A 278 7.90 6.58 27.10
CA GLY A 278 6.71 6.36 27.91
C GLY A 278 5.73 7.53 27.81
N ASP A 279 6.27 8.75 27.82
CA ASP A 279 5.47 9.98 27.67
C ASP A 279 4.88 10.08 26.26
N ALA A 280 5.68 9.77 25.23
CA ALA A 280 5.20 9.73 23.86
C ALA A 280 4.05 8.71 23.66
N ILE A 281 4.15 7.51 24.24
CA ILE A 281 3.09 6.49 24.17
C ILE A 281 1.85 6.96 24.96
N THR A 282 2.04 7.52 26.15
CA THR A 282 0.93 8.05 26.96
C THR A 282 0.18 9.16 26.23
N LEU A 283 0.92 10.06 25.58
CA LEU A 283 0.37 11.13 24.76
C LEU A 283 -0.43 10.59 23.57
N LEU A 284 0.07 9.56 22.88
CA LEU A 284 -0.65 8.88 21.81
C LEU A 284 -1.95 8.21 22.29
N VAL A 285 -1.92 7.57 23.46
CA VAL A 285 -3.11 6.96 24.06
C VAL A 285 -4.16 8.02 24.41
N ARG A 286 -3.71 9.16 24.97
CA ARG A 286 -4.59 10.30 25.26
C ARG A 286 -5.20 10.89 23.99
N LEU A 287 -4.40 11.09 22.95
CA LEU A 287 -4.86 11.54 21.63
C LEU A 287 -5.92 10.59 21.06
N PHE A 288 -5.63 9.29 21.05
CA PHE A 288 -6.56 8.27 20.57
C PHE A 288 -7.89 8.27 21.35
N SER A 289 -7.85 8.65 22.63
CA SER A 289 -9.03 8.72 23.50
C SER A 289 -9.73 10.08 23.47
N GLY A 290 -9.27 11.05 22.66
CA GLY A 290 -9.80 12.42 22.64
C GLY A 290 -9.50 13.24 23.91
N GLN A 291 -8.56 12.80 24.73
CA GLN A 291 -8.29 13.31 26.08
C GLN A 291 -6.97 14.09 26.19
N LEU A 292 -6.53 14.76 25.12
CA LEU A 292 -5.40 15.68 25.25
C LEU A 292 -5.78 16.89 26.11
N ALA A 293 -4.89 17.22 27.07
CA ALA A 293 -5.02 18.42 27.87
C ALA A 293 -4.48 19.63 27.08
N ASP A 294 -5.18 20.77 27.17
CA ASP A 294 -4.89 22.02 26.44
C ASP A 294 -3.51 22.65 26.74
N GLY A 295 -2.74 22.11 27.69
CA GLY A 295 -1.46 22.67 28.13
C GLY A 295 -0.21 22.13 27.42
N ASN A 296 -0.33 21.17 26.51
CA ASN A 296 0.82 20.63 25.80
C ASN A 296 1.12 21.48 24.56
N ASN A 297 2.40 21.83 24.33
CA ASN A 297 2.86 22.60 23.17
C ASN A 297 2.84 21.75 21.88
N LEU A 298 1.66 21.21 21.55
CA LEU A 298 1.42 20.28 20.44
C LEU A 298 1.07 21.05 19.17
N GLY A 299 1.36 20.43 18.04
CA GLY A 299 1.00 20.96 16.73
C GLY A 299 -0.52 21.15 16.54
N ALA A 300 -0.90 22.06 15.66
CA ALA A 300 -2.30 22.40 15.40
C ALA A 300 -3.08 21.22 14.83
N GLY A 301 -2.43 20.35 14.05
CA GLY A 301 -3.01 19.13 13.49
C GLY A 301 -3.39 18.13 14.57
N VAL A 302 -2.56 17.98 15.63
CA VAL A 302 -2.86 17.11 16.78
C VAL A 302 -4.10 17.57 17.51
N LEU A 303 -4.16 18.87 17.80
CA LEU A 303 -5.28 19.47 18.52
C LEU A 303 -6.56 19.36 17.71
N ALA A 304 -6.48 19.54 16.39
CA ALA A 304 -7.61 19.30 15.49
C ALA A 304 -8.06 17.84 15.52
N LEU A 305 -7.12 16.89 15.42
CA LEU A 305 -7.44 15.45 15.45
C LEU A 305 -8.11 15.06 16.76
N ASN A 306 -7.60 15.55 17.90
CA ASN A 306 -8.19 15.28 19.21
C ASN A 306 -9.66 15.72 19.30
N ARG A 307 -10.01 16.88 18.73
CA ARG A 307 -11.40 17.37 18.70
C ARG A 307 -12.34 16.46 17.92
N TYR A 308 -11.84 15.76 16.90
CA TYR A 308 -12.64 14.81 16.11
C TYR A 308 -12.70 13.41 16.74
N LEU A 309 -11.84 13.11 17.72
CA LEU A 309 -11.81 11.83 18.45
C LEU A 309 -12.54 11.87 19.79
N ALA A 310 -12.81 13.07 20.34
CA ALA A 310 -13.53 13.30 21.59
C ALA A 310 -15.05 13.21 21.42
#